data_AF-A0A2N9LQS6-F1
#
_entry.id   AF-A0A2N9LQS6-F1
#
_cell.length_a   1.000
_cell.length_b   1.000
_cell.length_c   1.000
_cell.angle_alpha   90.00
_cell.angle_beta   90.00
_cell.angle_gamma   90.00
#
_symmetry.space_group_name_H-M   'P 1'
#
loop_
_entity.id
_entity.type
_entity.pdbx_description
1 polymer ?
#
loop_
_entity_poly.entity_id
_entity_poly.type
_entity_poly.pdbx_seq_one_letter_code
_entity_poly.pdbx_strand_id
1 'polypeptide(L)'
;MRAVTVASLIVLALAVVALAAGWGEPWRSASDASPMSLPQAASGKGQADPASQAITTAAVNGVVNPAFYPGVDIGEKINNVFAAGNGCAEVHIPAGNYMYSTTIRMPKPCQSLYGAGSALTTLEYKGNGDAIFWQMWPYTIQKAGILKGFTLKGPGTVVGNGIHSGSVIGATFEDLVINNFRGPNSTAILFENTKQQLETWTERTVIRDVHIGLPTHTGNTVGVAFMMNGGGNSFGYTDIADVWMNVEKGQIGVKWGKGTYTYNSKLYFHANISALGTDSFVIDGIIRNSSLFLTGEAGCAKDLVHVGLEGQVQAQGFVAVNCASELTHGNYVRTDLSGIQVDSQRWDAFQLSPAYAPLVNGKGVLLMNNVARRNEADLTNYYGASMDPSAGGFYFYNTFASIMEPSNDPLALLAKIDSHGNWTAHGAASWGSGQMIPSSDSVALKLSGKTPAIGGTLKAGECARGGANVPGALVGQIVAHPAASDGSLDAPLELLSGAVTAVNTVTVQRCAVGPVTLPAKTYNVRVIP
;
A
#
# COMPACT_ATOMS: atom_id res chain seq x y z
N MET A 1 -44.94 -67.84 17.83
CA MET A 1 -45.70 -68.22 16.62
C MET A 1 -45.35 -67.23 15.51
N ARG A 2 -44.82 -67.77 14.41
CA ARG A 2 -44.79 -67.29 13.00
C ARG A 2 -44.64 -65.77 12.79
N ALA A 3 -43.45 -65.27 12.44
CA ALA A 3 -42.85 -65.26 11.09
C ALA A 3 -43.66 -64.45 10.07
N VAL A 4 -43.03 -63.44 9.44
CA VAL A 4 -43.03 -63.15 7.98
C VAL A 4 -42.21 -61.86 7.68
N THR A 5 -41.07 -62.13 7.02
CA THR A 5 -40.30 -61.39 5.97
C THR A 5 -39.78 -59.96 6.11
N VAL A 6 -38.45 -59.93 6.12
CA VAL A 6 -37.52 -58.94 5.56
C VAL A 6 -37.68 -58.85 4.03
N ALA A 7 -37.97 -57.65 3.51
CA ALA A 7 -37.76 -57.29 2.10
C ALA A 7 -37.78 -55.76 1.97
N SER A 8 -36.61 -55.13 1.80
CA SER A 8 -36.35 -53.86 1.08
C SER A 8 -35.04 -53.22 1.56
N LEU A 9 -33.91 -53.84 1.24
CA LEU A 9 -32.59 -53.22 1.39
C LEU A 9 -31.63 -53.68 0.28
N ILE A 10 -32.11 -53.68 -0.97
CA ILE A 10 -31.31 -53.90 -2.19
C ILE A 10 -31.93 -53.07 -3.33
N VAL A 11 -31.83 -51.74 -3.29
CA VAL A 11 -32.13 -50.86 -4.45
C VAL A 11 -31.16 -49.67 -4.61
N LEU A 12 -30.19 -49.44 -3.71
CA LEU A 12 -29.32 -48.24 -3.80
C LEU A 12 -27.81 -48.54 -3.92
N ALA A 13 -27.44 -49.46 -4.83
CA ALA A 13 -26.02 -49.73 -5.16
C ALA A 13 -25.76 -49.99 -6.65
N LEU A 14 -26.62 -49.49 -7.56
CA LEU A 14 -26.51 -49.70 -9.00
C LEU A 14 -26.82 -48.42 -9.83
N ALA A 15 -26.35 -47.26 -9.35
CA ALA A 15 -26.50 -45.98 -10.07
C ALA A 15 -25.23 -45.10 -10.07
N VAL A 16 -24.02 -45.67 -9.91
CA VAL A 16 -22.75 -44.91 -9.97
C VAL A 16 -21.71 -45.51 -10.94
N VAL A 17 -22.09 -46.47 -11.81
CA VAL A 17 -21.15 -47.09 -12.78
C VAL A 17 -21.62 -46.97 -14.24
N ALA A 18 -22.41 -45.94 -14.57
CA ALA A 18 -22.93 -45.76 -15.94
C ALA A 18 -22.81 -44.31 -16.46
N LEU A 19 -21.67 -43.65 -16.25
CA LEU A 19 -21.35 -42.35 -16.88
C LEU A 19 -19.85 -42.17 -17.21
N ALA A 20 -19.15 -43.27 -17.49
CA ALA A 20 -17.76 -43.26 -17.95
C ALA A 20 -17.58 -44.20 -19.15
N ALA A 21 -18.26 -43.91 -20.27
CA ALA A 21 -17.97 -44.50 -21.58
C ALA A 21 -18.58 -43.64 -22.70
N GLY A 22 -17.72 -43.18 -23.62
CA GLY A 22 -18.01 -42.18 -24.66
C GLY A 22 -17.64 -40.81 -24.09
N TRP A 23 -16.67 -40.04 -24.58
CA TRP A 23 -16.38 -39.73 -25.98
C TRP A 23 -14.87 -39.71 -26.21
N GLY A 24 -14.38 -40.59 -27.09
CA GLY A 24 -13.04 -40.49 -27.67
C GLY A 24 -13.17 -39.97 -29.11
N GLU A 25 -12.87 -38.70 -29.32
CA GLU A 25 -12.66 -38.10 -30.64
C GLU A 25 -11.15 -37.80 -30.79
N PRO A 26 -10.51 -38.19 -31.91
CA PRO A 26 -9.09 -37.98 -32.10
C PRO A 26 -8.78 -36.50 -32.38
N TRP A 27 -7.82 -35.96 -31.62
CA TRP A 27 -7.15 -34.70 -31.89
C TRP A 27 -6.63 -34.66 -33.35
N ARG A 28 -7.24 -33.81 -34.18
CA ARG A 28 -6.67 -33.41 -35.47
C ARG A 28 -5.78 -32.19 -35.26
N SER A 29 -4.54 -32.26 -35.74
CA SER A 29 -3.59 -31.16 -35.81
C SER A 29 -4.19 -29.94 -36.52
N ALA A 30 -4.20 -28.80 -35.84
CA ALA A 30 -4.55 -27.51 -36.42
C ALA A 30 -3.32 -26.94 -37.14
N SER A 31 -3.20 -27.22 -38.44
CA SER A 31 -2.28 -26.49 -39.33
C SER A 31 -2.94 -25.86 -40.56
N ASP A 32 -4.26 -25.98 -40.74
CA ASP A 32 -4.95 -25.42 -41.93
C ASP A 32 -6.32 -24.80 -41.60
N ALA A 33 -6.33 -23.79 -40.72
CA ALA A 33 -7.48 -22.89 -40.59
C ALA A 33 -7.09 -21.51 -41.10
N SER A 34 -7.45 -21.22 -42.35
CA SER A 34 -7.44 -19.85 -42.88
C SER A 34 -8.27 -18.94 -41.98
N PRO A 35 -7.84 -17.69 -41.71
CA PRO A 35 -8.55 -16.80 -40.80
C PRO A 35 -9.94 -16.49 -41.37
N MET A 36 -10.97 -16.99 -40.67
CA MET A 36 -12.34 -16.57 -40.89
C MET A 36 -12.43 -15.11 -40.47
N SER A 37 -12.57 -14.22 -41.46
CA SER A 37 -12.73 -12.78 -41.25
C SER A 37 -13.99 -12.54 -40.41
N LEU A 38 -13.79 -12.21 -39.13
CA LEU A 38 -14.86 -11.64 -38.31
C LEU A 38 -15.30 -10.31 -38.97
N PRO A 39 -16.61 -10.08 -39.16
CA PRO A 39 -17.07 -8.80 -39.67
C PRO A 39 -16.63 -7.71 -38.70
N GLN A 40 -15.83 -6.78 -39.22
CA GLN A 40 -15.44 -5.54 -38.59
C GLN A 40 -16.69 -4.87 -38.01
N ALA A 41 -16.75 -4.73 -36.69
CA ALA A 41 -17.78 -3.93 -36.03
C ALA A 41 -17.68 -2.50 -36.59
N ALA A 42 -18.69 -2.12 -37.37
CA ALA A 42 -18.80 -0.79 -37.93
C ALA A 42 -18.73 0.23 -36.80
N SER A 43 -17.92 1.28 -36.98
CA SER A 43 -17.88 2.43 -36.10
C SER A 43 -19.29 3.00 -35.95
N GLY A 44 -19.88 2.77 -34.77
CA GLY A 44 -21.19 3.29 -34.42
C GLY A 44 -21.18 4.81 -34.55
N LYS A 45 -21.94 5.33 -35.50
CA LYS A 45 -22.28 6.75 -35.58
C LYS A 45 -22.94 7.14 -34.26
N GLY A 46 -22.51 8.25 -33.66
CA GLY A 46 -23.14 8.80 -32.46
C GLY A 46 -24.65 8.85 -32.66
N GLN A 47 -25.38 8.17 -31.77
CA GLN A 47 -26.83 8.11 -31.82
C GLN A 47 -27.37 9.49 -31.42
N ALA A 48 -27.92 10.22 -32.40
CA ALA A 48 -28.75 11.38 -32.12
C ALA A 48 -30.07 10.87 -31.53
N ASP A 49 -30.36 11.29 -30.31
CA ASP A 49 -31.55 10.86 -29.56
C ASP A 49 -32.81 11.38 -30.27
N PRO A 50 -33.80 10.53 -30.59
CA PRO A 50 -35.09 11.00 -31.10
C PRO A 50 -35.77 11.87 -30.04
N ALA A 51 -36.34 13.00 -30.49
CA ALA A 51 -37.07 13.93 -29.62
C ALA A 51 -38.18 13.18 -28.85
N SER A 52 -37.95 12.93 -27.56
CA SER A 52 -38.86 12.22 -26.67
C SER A 52 -39.99 13.14 -26.23
N GLN A 53 -41.23 12.67 -26.38
CA GLN A 53 -42.40 13.26 -25.71
C GLN A 53 -42.21 13.23 -24.19
N ALA A 54 -42.78 14.21 -23.48
CA ALA A 54 -42.71 14.34 -22.03
C ALA A 54 -43.40 13.16 -21.34
N ILE A 55 -42.63 12.13 -20.99
CA ILE A 55 -43.08 11.04 -20.12
C ILE A 55 -43.03 11.57 -18.70
N THR A 56 -44.19 11.55 -18.02
CA THR A 56 -44.27 11.77 -16.58
C THR A 56 -43.42 10.71 -15.87
N THR A 57 -42.39 11.19 -15.18
CA THR A 57 -41.35 10.49 -14.45
C THR A 57 -41.89 9.55 -13.36
N ALA A 58 -42.34 8.35 -13.76
CA ALA A 58 -42.53 7.27 -12.80
C ALA A 58 -41.17 6.62 -12.50
N ALA A 59 -40.50 7.11 -11.46
CA ALA A 59 -39.45 6.34 -10.81
C ALA A 59 -40.06 5.00 -10.37
N VAL A 60 -39.66 3.90 -11.00
CA VAL A 60 -40.09 2.58 -10.55
C VAL A 60 -39.27 2.26 -9.31
N ASN A 61 -39.86 2.41 -8.12
CA ASN A 61 -39.23 2.14 -6.82
C ASN A 61 -37.98 2.99 -6.51
N GLY A 62 -37.92 4.25 -6.97
CA GLY A 62 -36.79 5.15 -6.68
C GLY A 62 -35.56 4.94 -7.57
N VAL A 63 -35.57 3.91 -8.42
CA VAL A 63 -34.61 3.71 -9.49
C VAL A 63 -35.01 4.55 -10.70
N VAL A 64 -34.08 5.35 -11.20
CA VAL A 64 -34.34 6.28 -12.29
C VAL A 64 -33.36 6.05 -13.44
N ASN A 65 -33.89 5.83 -14.64
CA ASN A 65 -33.11 5.78 -15.86
C ASN A 65 -32.91 7.20 -16.41
N PRO A 66 -31.66 7.71 -16.53
CA PRO A 66 -31.40 9.08 -16.95
C PRO A 66 -31.82 9.34 -18.40
N ALA A 67 -31.99 8.32 -19.25
CA ALA A 67 -32.37 8.50 -20.65
C ALA A 67 -33.70 9.25 -20.84
N PHE A 68 -34.60 9.18 -19.84
CA PHE A 68 -35.91 9.84 -19.87
C PHE A 68 -35.91 11.29 -19.39
N TYR A 69 -34.77 11.82 -18.93
CA TYR A 69 -34.66 13.19 -18.45
C TYR A 69 -34.19 14.11 -19.57
N PRO A 70 -34.61 15.39 -19.59
CA PRO A 70 -34.09 16.35 -20.54
C PRO A 70 -32.60 16.58 -20.31
N GLY A 71 -31.86 16.90 -21.37
CA GLY A 71 -30.44 17.24 -21.31
C GLY A 71 -29.72 16.95 -22.62
N VAL A 72 -28.66 17.71 -22.91
CA VAL A 72 -27.88 17.62 -24.15
C VAL A 72 -26.93 16.42 -24.16
N ASP A 73 -26.53 15.94 -22.98
CA ASP A 73 -25.67 14.77 -22.80
C ASP A 73 -26.08 13.94 -21.56
N ILE A 74 -25.47 12.76 -21.36
CA ILE A 74 -25.82 11.91 -20.21
C ILE A 74 -25.53 12.59 -18.86
N GLY A 75 -24.53 13.47 -18.79
CA GLY A 75 -24.16 14.17 -17.56
C GLY A 75 -25.24 15.15 -17.11
N GLU A 76 -25.76 15.95 -18.03
CA GLU A 76 -26.88 16.85 -17.76
C GLU A 76 -28.15 16.08 -17.39
N LYS A 77 -28.44 14.98 -18.10
CA LYS A 77 -29.59 14.11 -17.79
C LYS A 77 -29.51 13.55 -16.37
N ILE A 78 -28.35 13.01 -15.97
CA ILE A 78 -28.10 12.51 -14.60
C ILE A 78 -28.26 13.63 -13.57
N ASN A 79 -27.71 14.82 -13.82
CA ASN A 79 -27.85 15.97 -12.94
C ASN A 79 -29.33 16.36 -12.74
N ASN A 80 -30.13 16.30 -13.80
CA ASN A 80 -31.56 16.56 -13.74
C ASN A 80 -32.31 15.50 -12.91
N VAL A 81 -31.88 14.23 -12.96
CA VAL A 81 -32.41 13.20 -12.04
C VAL A 81 -32.10 13.57 -10.59
N PHE A 82 -30.84 13.87 -10.28
CA PHE A 82 -30.40 14.21 -8.94
C PHE A 82 -31.08 15.47 -8.39
N ALA A 83 -31.37 16.46 -9.24
CA ALA A 83 -32.12 17.65 -8.88
C ALA A 83 -33.61 17.35 -8.63
N ALA A 84 -34.24 16.53 -9.48
CA ALA A 84 -35.66 16.20 -9.39
C ALA A 84 -36.00 15.25 -8.22
N GLY A 85 -35.05 14.42 -7.78
CA GLY A 85 -35.27 13.40 -6.75
C GLY A 85 -35.64 13.91 -5.35
N ASN A 86 -35.79 15.22 -5.13
CA ASN A 86 -36.18 15.87 -3.86
C ASN A 86 -35.41 15.36 -2.61
N GLY A 87 -34.27 14.68 -2.79
CA GLY A 87 -33.69 13.80 -1.78
C GLY A 87 -32.54 12.95 -2.32
N CYS A 88 -32.36 11.79 -1.72
CA CYS A 88 -31.46 10.71 -2.14
C CYS A 88 -32.04 10.03 -3.38
N ALA A 89 -31.27 9.94 -4.47
CA ALA A 89 -31.72 9.30 -5.70
C ALA A 89 -30.68 8.31 -6.19
N GLU A 90 -31.18 7.22 -6.78
CA GLU A 90 -30.39 6.18 -7.40
C GLU A 90 -30.57 6.23 -8.91
N VAL A 91 -29.47 6.50 -9.61
CA VAL A 91 -29.47 6.62 -11.07
C VAL A 91 -28.89 5.36 -11.67
N HIS A 92 -29.64 4.70 -12.54
CA HIS A 92 -29.21 3.49 -13.24
C HIS A 92 -29.00 3.79 -14.73
N ILE A 93 -27.74 3.80 -15.15
CA ILE A 93 -27.32 3.98 -16.54
C ILE A 93 -27.36 2.61 -17.22
N PRO A 94 -28.13 2.44 -18.30
CA PRO A 94 -28.13 1.21 -19.08
C PRO A 94 -26.75 0.88 -19.68
N ALA A 95 -26.61 -0.33 -20.22
CA ALA A 95 -25.47 -0.69 -21.04
C ALA A 95 -25.41 0.23 -22.28
N GLY A 96 -24.20 0.68 -22.64
CA GLY A 96 -23.99 1.62 -23.74
C GLY A 96 -22.72 2.44 -23.57
N ASN A 97 -22.42 3.24 -24.61
CA ASN A 97 -21.30 4.18 -24.61
C ASN A 97 -21.86 5.60 -24.68
N TYR A 98 -21.58 6.40 -23.64
CA TYR A 98 -22.14 7.73 -23.48
C TYR A 98 -21.02 8.76 -23.48
N MET A 99 -20.98 9.61 -24.50
CA MET A 99 -20.10 10.77 -24.51
C MET A 99 -20.77 11.95 -23.81
N TYR A 100 -20.03 12.68 -23.00
CA TYR A 100 -20.56 13.84 -22.29
C TYR A 100 -19.47 14.83 -21.91
N SER A 101 -19.84 16.10 -21.76
CA SER A 101 -18.93 17.17 -21.31
C SER A 101 -19.38 17.80 -20.01
N THR A 102 -20.62 17.56 -19.59
CA THR A 102 -21.21 18.11 -18.37
C THR A 102 -20.74 17.33 -17.14
N THR A 103 -20.07 17.97 -16.18
CA THR A 103 -19.72 17.34 -14.89
C THR A 103 -20.97 16.77 -14.21
N ILE A 104 -20.93 15.50 -13.83
CA ILE A 104 -21.97 14.88 -13.00
C ILE A 104 -21.75 15.36 -11.57
N ARG A 105 -22.74 16.06 -11.00
CA ARG A 105 -22.67 16.62 -9.64
C ARG A 105 -23.53 15.79 -8.69
N MET A 106 -22.92 15.33 -7.61
CA MET A 106 -23.60 14.58 -6.54
C MET A 106 -23.57 15.41 -5.24
N PRO A 107 -24.45 16.41 -5.07
CA PRO A 107 -24.40 17.31 -3.91
C PRO A 107 -24.89 16.70 -2.59
N LYS A 108 -25.42 15.47 -2.60
CA LYS A 108 -25.97 14.81 -1.40
C LYS A 108 -25.25 13.50 -1.13
N PRO A 109 -25.09 13.11 0.15
CA PRO A 109 -24.30 11.93 0.50
C PRO A 109 -24.96 10.67 -0.03
N CYS A 110 -26.27 10.55 0.12
CA CYS A 110 -27.04 9.36 -0.24
C CYS A 110 -27.36 9.20 -1.74
N GLN A 111 -26.74 9.99 -2.62
CA GLN A 111 -26.90 9.79 -4.07
C GLN A 111 -26.02 8.63 -4.54
N SER A 112 -26.55 7.83 -5.46
CA SER A 112 -25.85 6.70 -6.05
C SER A 112 -25.95 6.71 -7.56
N LEU A 113 -24.90 6.22 -8.23
CA LEU A 113 -24.82 6.08 -9.67
C LEU A 113 -24.38 4.65 -10.00
N TYR A 114 -25.25 3.93 -10.71
CA TYR A 114 -25.05 2.55 -11.11
C TYR A 114 -25.00 2.47 -12.64
N GLY A 115 -23.99 1.84 -13.21
CA GLY A 115 -24.04 1.33 -14.58
C GLY A 115 -24.48 -0.14 -14.60
N ALA A 116 -24.59 -0.70 -15.81
CA ALA A 116 -24.97 -2.10 -16.01
C ALA A 116 -23.81 -3.09 -15.75
N GLY A 117 -22.62 -2.59 -15.42
CA GLY A 117 -21.36 -3.33 -15.24
C GLY A 117 -20.22 -2.59 -15.93
N SER A 118 -19.00 -2.63 -15.36
CA SER A 118 -17.86 -1.85 -15.92
C SER A 118 -17.55 -2.17 -17.38
N ALA A 119 -17.77 -3.43 -17.80
CA ALA A 119 -17.61 -3.87 -19.19
C ALA A 119 -18.78 -3.51 -20.13
N LEU A 120 -19.93 -3.08 -19.60
CA LEU A 120 -21.17 -2.87 -20.35
C LEU A 120 -21.56 -1.40 -20.47
N THR A 121 -21.19 -0.56 -19.49
CA THR A 121 -21.50 0.87 -19.48
C THR A 121 -20.20 1.67 -19.51
N THR A 122 -20.00 2.49 -20.54
CA THR A 122 -18.87 3.43 -20.65
C THR A 122 -19.36 4.87 -20.62
N LEU A 123 -18.81 5.66 -19.71
CA LEU A 123 -18.95 7.11 -19.64
C LEU A 123 -17.65 7.76 -20.14
N GLU A 124 -17.70 8.38 -21.31
CA GLU A 124 -16.54 9.04 -21.92
C GLU A 124 -16.64 10.56 -21.78
N TYR A 125 -15.89 11.10 -20.83
CA TYR A 125 -15.87 12.50 -20.50
C TYR A 125 -15.01 13.30 -21.49
N LYS A 126 -15.58 14.39 -22.03
CA LYS A 126 -14.97 15.31 -23.00
C LYS A 126 -14.83 16.73 -22.46
N GLY A 127 -15.27 16.97 -21.23
CA GLY A 127 -15.20 18.28 -20.58
C GLY A 127 -13.83 18.57 -19.97
N ASN A 128 -13.78 19.66 -19.20
CA ASN A 128 -12.61 20.10 -18.43
C ASN A 128 -12.94 20.06 -16.94
N GLY A 129 -11.99 19.66 -16.10
CA GLY A 129 -12.21 19.52 -14.66
C GLY A 129 -12.71 18.12 -14.28
N ASP A 130 -13.60 18.06 -13.29
CA ASP A 130 -14.05 16.78 -12.73
C ASP A 130 -15.13 16.15 -13.62
N ALA A 131 -14.97 14.87 -13.98
CA ALA A 131 -16.00 14.13 -14.72
C ALA A 131 -17.19 13.79 -13.81
N ILE A 132 -16.90 13.41 -12.56
CA ILE A 132 -17.85 13.23 -11.46
C ILE A 132 -17.34 14.01 -10.25
N PHE A 133 -18.17 14.91 -9.73
CA PHE A 133 -17.89 15.72 -8.55
C PHE A 133 -18.86 15.39 -7.41
N TRP A 134 -18.33 14.77 -6.36
CA TRP A 134 -19.06 14.28 -5.20
C TRP A 134 -18.49 14.88 -3.90
N GLN A 135 -18.68 16.18 -3.74
CA GLN A 135 -18.31 16.91 -2.54
C GLN A 135 -19.55 17.30 -1.74
N MET A 136 -19.55 17.03 -0.43
CA MET A 136 -20.67 17.50 0.42
C MET A 136 -20.53 18.97 0.72
N TRP A 137 -21.62 19.73 0.58
CA TRP A 137 -21.70 21.09 1.09
C TRP A 137 -23.16 21.42 1.46
N PRO A 138 -23.51 21.59 2.74
CA PRO A 138 -22.64 21.47 3.92
C PRO A 138 -22.19 20.03 4.19
N TYR A 139 -21.13 19.87 4.97
CA TYR A 139 -20.67 18.58 5.47
C TYR A 139 -21.75 17.86 6.30
N THR A 140 -21.83 16.54 6.13
CA THR A 140 -22.74 15.67 6.89
C THR A 140 -22.06 14.33 7.22
N ILE A 141 -22.46 13.71 8.32
CA ILE A 141 -22.03 12.36 8.71
C ILE A 141 -22.94 11.25 8.19
N GLN A 142 -23.94 11.59 7.36
CA GLN A 142 -24.80 10.59 6.73
C GLN A 142 -23.95 9.70 5.83
N LYS A 143 -24.19 8.39 5.92
CA LYS A 143 -23.54 7.40 5.04
C LYS A 143 -23.80 7.77 3.57
N ALA A 144 -22.74 7.84 2.79
CA ALA A 144 -22.83 8.08 1.37
C ALA A 144 -23.35 6.87 0.58
N GLY A 145 -23.77 7.15 -0.65
CA GLY A 145 -24.23 6.19 -1.62
C GLY A 145 -23.08 5.43 -2.28
N ILE A 146 -23.30 5.05 -3.54
CA ILE A 146 -22.44 4.12 -4.27
C ILE A 146 -22.18 4.64 -5.68
N LEU A 147 -20.93 4.54 -6.13
CA LEU A 147 -20.56 4.58 -7.55
C LEU A 147 -20.21 3.15 -7.98
N LYS A 148 -20.97 2.59 -8.92
CA LYS A 148 -20.79 1.19 -9.30
C LYS A 148 -21.03 0.87 -10.77
N GLY A 149 -20.24 -0.06 -11.31
CA GLY A 149 -20.59 -0.81 -12.52
C GLY A 149 -20.47 -0.02 -13.82
N PHE A 150 -19.43 0.81 -13.98
CA PHE A 150 -19.18 1.52 -15.23
C PHE A 150 -17.68 1.77 -15.47
N THR A 151 -17.31 1.89 -16.74
CA THR A 151 -16.03 2.46 -17.16
C THR A 151 -16.16 3.98 -17.25
N LEU A 152 -15.23 4.70 -16.64
CA LEU A 152 -15.08 6.16 -16.74
C LEU A 152 -13.80 6.50 -17.49
N LYS A 153 -13.94 7.05 -18.70
CA LYS A 153 -12.83 7.38 -19.59
C LYS A 153 -12.65 8.90 -19.68
N GLY A 154 -11.45 9.36 -19.34
CA GLY A 154 -11.08 10.77 -19.36
C GLY A 154 -10.78 11.33 -20.76
N PRO A 155 -10.67 12.66 -20.87
CA PRO A 155 -10.49 13.38 -22.13
C PRO A 155 -9.07 13.27 -22.71
N GLY A 156 -8.14 12.58 -22.04
CA GLY A 156 -6.73 12.53 -22.40
C GLY A 156 -5.94 13.55 -21.61
N THR A 157 -5.18 14.43 -22.28
CA THR A 157 -4.17 15.32 -21.68
C THR A 157 -4.72 16.60 -21.05
N VAL A 158 -6.04 16.77 -21.02
CA VAL A 158 -6.68 17.94 -20.41
C VAL A 158 -6.77 17.73 -18.91
N VAL A 159 -6.41 18.76 -18.14
CA VAL A 159 -6.50 18.73 -16.67
C VAL A 159 -7.92 18.38 -16.24
N GLY A 160 -8.04 17.27 -15.51
CA GLY A 160 -9.31 16.84 -14.97
C GLY A 160 -9.15 15.61 -14.08
N ASN A 161 -10.03 15.50 -13.09
CA ASN A 161 -10.15 14.29 -12.29
C ASN A 161 -11.28 13.41 -12.82
N GLY A 162 -11.13 12.09 -12.70
CA GLY A 162 -12.21 11.17 -13.00
C GLY A 162 -13.33 11.33 -11.98
N ILE A 163 -13.03 10.92 -10.76
CA ILE A 163 -13.93 11.10 -9.64
C ILE A 163 -13.24 11.97 -8.60
N HIS A 164 -13.82 13.13 -8.34
CA HIS A 164 -13.44 13.99 -7.23
C HIS A 164 -14.48 13.83 -6.12
N SER A 165 -14.11 13.11 -5.07
CA SER A 165 -14.97 12.82 -3.92
C SER A 165 -14.35 13.43 -2.66
N GLY A 166 -15.17 13.99 -1.77
CA GLY A 166 -14.58 14.59 -0.59
C GLY A 166 -15.56 15.20 0.39
N SER A 167 -15.11 15.37 1.64
CA SER A 167 -15.99 15.73 2.75
C SER A 167 -17.18 14.75 2.86
N VAL A 168 -16.96 13.47 2.58
CA VAL A 168 -17.99 12.43 2.51
C VAL A 168 -17.65 11.28 3.46
N ILE A 169 -18.62 10.78 4.23
CA ILE A 169 -18.44 9.56 5.02
C ILE A 169 -19.16 8.38 4.38
N GLY A 170 -18.47 7.23 4.27
CA GLY A 170 -19.13 5.97 3.94
C GLY A 170 -19.42 5.75 2.45
N ALA A 171 -18.73 6.46 1.56
CA ALA A 171 -18.88 6.27 0.12
C ALA A 171 -18.35 4.89 -0.30
N THR A 172 -19.02 4.26 -1.27
CA THR A 172 -18.59 2.98 -1.84
C THR A 172 -18.29 3.12 -3.34
N PHE A 173 -17.16 2.56 -3.77
CA PHE A 173 -16.71 2.50 -5.15
C PHE A 173 -16.53 1.02 -5.52
N GLU A 174 -17.28 0.53 -6.51
CA GLU A 174 -17.35 -0.92 -6.81
C GLU A 174 -17.45 -1.20 -8.31
N ASP A 175 -16.72 -2.20 -8.83
CA ASP A 175 -16.79 -2.57 -10.26
C ASP A 175 -16.62 -1.34 -11.18
N LEU A 176 -15.49 -0.64 -11.02
CA LEU A 176 -15.16 0.54 -11.82
C LEU A 176 -13.91 0.30 -12.65
N VAL A 177 -13.88 0.85 -13.86
CA VAL A 177 -12.66 0.96 -14.66
C VAL A 177 -12.43 2.44 -14.96
N ILE A 178 -11.30 3.01 -14.57
CA ILE A 178 -11.05 4.45 -14.72
C ILE A 178 -9.72 4.70 -15.42
N ASN A 179 -9.75 5.36 -16.57
CA ASN A 179 -8.55 5.54 -17.38
C ASN A 179 -8.52 6.88 -18.14
N ASN A 180 -7.36 7.24 -18.66
CA ASN A 180 -7.13 8.39 -19.53
C ASN A 180 -7.42 9.77 -18.92
N PHE A 181 -7.31 9.92 -17.59
CA PHE A 181 -7.25 11.23 -16.91
C PHE A 181 -5.79 11.67 -16.78
N ARG A 182 -5.31 12.43 -17.77
CA ARG A 182 -3.91 12.84 -17.90
C ARG A 182 -3.78 14.36 -17.91
N GLY A 183 -2.59 14.80 -17.52
CA GLY A 183 -2.26 16.21 -17.39
C GLY A 183 -1.80 16.55 -15.97
N PRO A 184 -1.30 17.79 -15.77
CA PRO A 184 -0.85 18.25 -14.46
C PRO A 184 -1.94 18.05 -13.41
N ASN A 185 -1.60 17.41 -12.29
CA ASN A 185 -2.48 17.17 -11.14
C ASN A 185 -3.77 16.39 -11.44
N SER A 186 -3.87 15.72 -12.60
CA SER A 186 -5.04 14.90 -12.94
C SER A 186 -5.03 13.58 -12.17
N THR A 187 -6.17 13.19 -11.61
CA THR A 187 -6.28 11.99 -10.78
C THR A 187 -7.47 11.14 -11.23
N ALA A 188 -7.32 9.81 -11.32
CA ALA A 188 -8.45 8.94 -11.61
C ALA A 188 -9.51 9.02 -10.50
N ILE A 189 -9.09 8.86 -9.24
CA ILE A 189 -9.92 9.08 -8.05
C ILE A 189 -9.18 10.02 -7.08
N LEU A 190 -9.70 11.23 -6.92
CA LEU A 190 -9.23 12.22 -5.97
C LEU A 190 -10.16 12.23 -4.74
N PHE A 191 -9.61 11.89 -3.58
CA PHE A 191 -10.21 12.13 -2.27
C PHE A 191 -9.70 13.45 -1.70
N GLU A 192 -10.54 14.48 -1.63
CA GLU A 192 -10.12 15.82 -1.16
C GLU A 192 -10.98 16.37 -0.01
N ASN A 193 -10.35 16.63 1.13
CA ASN A 193 -11.00 17.39 2.20
C ASN A 193 -10.83 18.89 1.93
N THR A 194 -11.90 19.53 1.45
CA THR A 194 -11.95 20.97 1.17
C THR A 194 -12.44 21.75 2.39
N LYS A 195 -11.92 22.99 2.56
CA LYS A 195 -12.35 23.88 3.64
C LYS A 195 -13.83 24.25 3.50
N GLN A 196 -14.59 24.09 4.57
CA GLN A 196 -15.98 24.56 4.66
C GLN A 196 -16.17 25.43 5.91
N GLN A 197 -17.41 25.65 6.32
CA GLN A 197 -17.71 26.30 7.61
C GLN A 197 -17.21 25.48 8.80
N LEU A 198 -17.13 24.16 8.66
CA LEU A 198 -16.63 23.22 9.67
C LEU A 198 -15.46 22.43 9.10
N GLU A 199 -14.65 21.83 9.98
CA GLU A 199 -13.72 20.78 9.58
C GLU A 199 -14.49 19.63 8.93
N THR A 200 -13.93 19.12 7.85
CA THR A 200 -14.54 18.08 7.03
C THR A 200 -13.60 16.90 6.90
N TRP A 201 -14.17 15.71 6.82
CA TRP A 201 -13.42 14.46 6.74
C TRP A 201 -13.97 13.59 5.62
N THR A 202 -13.11 12.75 5.06
CA THR A 202 -13.49 11.72 4.10
C THR A 202 -13.14 10.37 4.68
N GLU A 203 -14.08 9.73 5.38
CA GLU A 203 -13.81 8.54 6.19
C GLU A 203 -14.72 7.37 5.81
N ARG A 204 -14.33 6.16 6.23
CA ARG A 204 -15.14 4.94 6.06
C ARG A 204 -15.43 4.62 4.60
N THR A 205 -14.55 5.07 3.70
CA THR A 205 -14.66 4.81 2.27
C THR A 205 -14.40 3.34 2.00
N VAL A 206 -15.19 2.73 1.13
CA VAL A 206 -15.01 1.35 0.67
C VAL A 206 -14.68 1.35 -0.82
N ILE A 207 -13.60 0.67 -1.21
CA ILE A 207 -13.20 0.51 -2.61
C ILE A 207 -12.92 -0.97 -2.88
N ARG A 208 -13.58 -1.54 -3.89
CA ARG A 208 -13.40 -2.95 -4.28
C ARG A 208 -13.66 -3.15 -5.77
N ASP A 209 -12.97 -4.12 -6.37
CA ASP A 209 -13.12 -4.45 -7.80
C ASP A 209 -12.90 -3.23 -8.72
N VAL A 210 -11.92 -2.39 -8.40
CA VAL A 210 -11.62 -1.17 -9.19
C VAL A 210 -10.33 -1.34 -9.99
N HIS A 211 -10.40 -1.07 -11.29
CA HIS A 211 -9.26 -1.04 -12.19
C HIS A 211 -8.94 0.40 -12.60
N ILE A 212 -7.67 0.78 -12.49
CA ILE A 212 -7.17 2.11 -12.82
C ILE A 212 -6.11 1.99 -13.91
N GLY A 213 -6.38 2.62 -15.05
CA GLY A 213 -5.54 2.52 -16.24
C GLY A 213 -5.80 1.22 -17.01
N LEU A 214 -5.59 1.27 -18.33
CA LEU A 214 -5.69 0.11 -19.22
C LEU A 214 -4.30 -0.26 -19.77
N PRO A 215 -4.08 -1.53 -20.18
CA PRO A 215 -2.78 -2.00 -20.70
C PRO A 215 -2.24 -1.26 -21.93
N THR A 216 -3.07 -0.49 -22.65
CA THR A 216 -2.75 0.14 -23.94
C THR A 216 -2.15 1.55 -23.83
N HIS A 217 -1.37 1.82 -22.80
CA HIS A 217 -0.79 3.15 -22.57
C HIS A 217 -1.81 4.28 -22.43
N THR A 218 -2.93 4.01 -21.75
CA THR A 218 -3.95 5.01 -21.41
C THR A 218 -4.12 5.15 -19.89
N GLY A 219 -3.02 5.01 -19.14
CA GLY A 219 -2.98 5.28 -17.70
C GLY A 219 -3.32 6.72 -17.31
N ASN A 220 -3.44 6.96 -16.01
CA ASN A 220 -3.78 8.25 -15.42
C ASN A 220 -2.50 8.94 -14.92
N THR A 221 -2.46 10.28 -14.78
CA THR A 221 -1.29 10.93 -14.17
C THR A 221 -1.10 10.48 -12.73
N VAL A 222 -2.20 10.48 -11.95
CA VAL A 222 -2.28 9.85 -10.63
C VAL A 222 -3.45 8.87 -10.62
N GLY A 223 -3.27 7.66 -10.11
CA GLY A 223 -4.35 6.69 -9.97
C GLY A 223 -5.32 7.10 -8.86
N VAL A 224 -4.89 6.98 -7.61
CA VAL A 224 -5.66 7.40 -6.43
C VAL A 224 -4.87 8.45 -5.65
N ALA A 225 -5.53 9.54 -5.25
CA ALA A 225 -4.91 10.55 -4.40
C ALA A 225 -5.77 10.87 -3.17
N PHE A 226 -5.13 11.04 -2.03
CA PHE A 226 -5.69 11.60 -0.81
C PHE A 226 -5.07 12.98 -0.60
N MET A 227 -5.88 14.03 -0.58
CA MET A 227 -5.42 15.41 -0.58
C MET A 227 -6.17 16.27 0.42
N MET A 228 -5.47 17.26 0.98
CA MET A 228 -6.05 18.21 1.91
C MET A 228 -6.02 19.60 1.29
N ASN A 229 -7.18 20.24 1.18
CA ASN A 229 -7.34 21.57 0.61
C ASN A 229 -8.11 22.48 1.58
N GLY A 230 -7.54 22.60 2.78
CA GLY A 230 -8.05 23.42 3.88
C GLY A 230 -9.19 22.79 4.70
N GLY A 231 -9.66 21.59 4.35
CA GLY A 231 -10.52 20.77 5.20
C GLY A 231 -9.74 20.08 6.32
N GLY A 232 -10.37 19.13 7.02
CA GLY A 232 -9.70 18.29 8.01
C GLY A 232 -8.74 17.30 7.36
N ASN A 233 -7.86 16.69 8.14
CA ASN A 233 -6.83 15.76 7.63
C ASN A 233 -7.27 14.31 7.53
N SER A 234 -8.44 13.96 8.07
CA SER A 234 -8.80 12.56 8.24
C SER A 234 -9.26 11.87 6.96
N PHE A 235 -8.63 10.71 6.71
CA PHE A 235 -9.01 9.68 5.75
C PHE A 235 -9.19 8.30 6.42
N GLY A 236 -9.53 8.30 7.71
CA GLY A 236 -9.56 7.11 8.55
C GLY A 236 -10.65 6.10 8.22
N TYR A 237 -10.47 4.88 8.74
CA TYR A 237 -11.41 3.76 8.62
C TYR A 237 -11.72 3.36 7.17
N THR A 238 -10.82 3.68 6.24
CA THR A 238 -10.97 3.38 4.82
C THR A 238 -10.64 1.91 4.56
N ASP A 239 -11.46 1.22 3.76
CA ASP A 239 -11.29 -0.18 3.38
C ASP A 239 -11.16 -0.29 1.86
N ILE A 240 -9.93 -0.45 1.39
CA ILE A 240 -9.59 -0.70 0.00
C ILE A 240 -9.22 -2.17 -0.09
N ALA A 241 -10.10 -2.98 -0.66
CA ALA A 241 -9.95 -4.43 -0.69
C ALA A 241 -9.29 -4.93 -1.98
N ASP A 242 -9.62 -4.32 -3.12
CA ASP A 242 -9.10 -4.75 -4.42
C ASP A 242 -9.06 -3.57 -5.42
N VAL A 243 -7.87 -3.02 -5.63
CA VAL A 243 -7.60 -1.96 -6.62
C VAL A 243 -6.43 -2.37 -7.48
N TRP A 244 -6.68 -2.60 -8.77
CA TRP A 244 -5.66 -2.94 -9.77
C TRP A 244 -5.26 -1.70 -10.56
N MET A 245 -3.96 -1.45 -10.66
CA MET A 245 -3.41 -0.28 -11.34
C MET A 245 -2.45 -0.70 -12.45
N ASN A 246 -2.53 -0.02 -13.59
CA ASN A 246 -1.45 0.00 -14.57
C ASN A 246 -0.74 1.36 -14.42
N VAL A 247 0.49 1.34 -13.92
CA VAL A 247 1.29 2.55 -13.63
C VAL A 247 2.43 2.62 -14.64
N GLU A 248 2.35 3.59 -15.53
CA GLU A 248 3.37 3.79 -16.57
C GLU A 248 4.46 4.78 -16.13
N LYS A 249 5.52 4.88 -16.93
CA LYS A 249 6.60 5.84 -16.71
C LYS A 249 6.07 7.26 -16.50
N GLY A 250 6.40 7.85 -15.35
CA GLY A 250 6.02 9.22 -14.99
C GLY A 250 4.62 9.36 -14.40
N GLN A 251 3.92 8.26 -14.17
CA GLN A 251 2.65 8.21 -13.45
C GLN A 251 2.89 7.85 -11.98
N ILE A 252 1.95 8.23 -11.11
CA ILE A 252 1.88 7.80 -9.72
C ILE A 252 0.67 6.89 -9.57
N GLY A 253 0.84 5.69 -9.02
CA GLY A 253 -0.27 4.79 -8.71
C GLY A 253 -1.13 5.35 -7.58
N VAL A 254 -0.53 5.54 -6.40
CA VAL A 254 -1.22 6.08 -5.23
C VAL A 254 -0.42 7.21 -4.59
N LYS A 255 -1.12 8.28 -4.18
CA LYS A 255 -0.54 9.43 -3.49
C LYS A 255 -1.29 9.75 -2.20
N TRP A 256 -0.55 9.87 -1.10
CA TRP A 256 -0.99 10.57 0.10
C TRP A 256 -0.31 11.93 0.13
N GLY A 257 -1.09 12.99 -0.06
CA GLY A 257 -0.60 14.35 -0.03
C GLY A 257 -0.17 14.80 1.37
N LYS A 258 0.63 15.87 1.39
CA LYS A 258 1.09 16.53 2.60
C LYS A 258 -0.06 16.84 3.58
N GLY A 259 0.16 16.54 4.86
CA GLY A 259 -0.78 16.83 5.94
C GLY A 259 -1.97 15.88 6.05
N THR A 260 -2.14 14.93 5.12
CA THR A 260 -3.21 13.92 5.22
C THR A 260 -2.93 12.89 6.31
N TYR A 261 -4.00 12.31 6.87
CA TYR A 261 -3.92 11.32 7.94
C TYR A 261 -4.88 10.15 7.69
N THR A 262 -4.32 9.02 7.24
CA THR A 262 -5.05 7.76 7.02
C THR A 262 -4.78 6.82 8.19
N TYR A 263 -5.81 6.41 8.92
CA TYR A 263 -5.63 5.57 10.10
C TYR A 263 -6.71 4.51 10.26
N ASN A 264 -6.42 3.44 11.02
CA ASN A 264 -7.34 2.32 11.24
C ASN A 264 -7.94 1.78 9.93
N SER A 265 -7.14 1.76 8.87
CA SER A 265 -7.58 1.48 7.50
C SER A 265 -7.02 0.16 6.99
N LYS A 266 -7.65 -0.41 5.97
CA LYS A 266 -7.17 -1.57 5.22
C LYS A 266 -6.91 -1.12 3.79
N LEU A 267 -5.68 -1.30 3.31
CA LEU A 267 -5.21 -0.69 2.06
C LEU A 267 -4.57 -1.77 1.19
N TYR A 268 -5.32 -2.33 0.24
CA TYR A 268 -4.87 -3.39 -0.67
C TYR A 268 -4.81 -2.88 -2.10
N PHE A 269 -3.60 -2.85 -2.65
CA PHE A 269 -3.33 -2.37 -4.00
C PHE A 269 -2.54 -3.41 -4.80
N HIS A 270 -2.94 -3.58 -6.05
CA HIS A 270 -2.28 -4.39 -7.06
C HIS A 270 -1.78 -3.46 -8.17
N ALA A 271 -0.54 -3.62 -8.64
CA ALA A 271 0.00 -2.75 -9.68
C ALA A 271 0.86 -3.50 -10.71
N ASN A 272 0.61 -3.23 -12.00
CA ASN A 272 1.54 -3.50 -13.08
C ASN A 272 2.30 -2.21 -13.40
N ILE A 273 3.60 -2.19 -13.17
CA ILE A 273 4.43 -0.98 -13.25
C ILE A 273 5.35 -1.10 -14.46
N SER A 274 5.11 -0.32 -15.51
CA SER A 274 5.85 -0.45 -16.76
C SER A 274 7.10 0.45 -16.77
N ALA A 275 8.27 -0.12 -16.42
CA ALA A 275 9.62 0.42 -16.62
C ALA A 275 9.96 1.79 -15.97
N LEU A 276 11.28 2.03 -15.81
CA LEU A 276 11.94 3.16 -15.12
C LEU A 276 11.28 4.54 -15.30
N GLY A 277 10.32 4.83 -14.44
CA GLY A 277 9.74 6.14 -14.15
C GLY A 277 9.55 6.29 -12.64
N THR A 278 9.42 7.54 -12.20
CA THR A 278 9.34 8.01 -10.81
C THR A 278 8.37 7.25 -9.91
N ASP A 279 8.57 7.41 -8.59
CA ASP A 279 7.74 7.04 -7.44
C ASP A 279 6.32 6.56 -7.77
N SER A 280 6.10 5.23 -7.77
CA SER A 280 4.78 4.64 -8.05
C SER A 280 3.81 4.78 -6.87
N PHE A 281 4.34 4.83 -5.65
CA PHE A 281 3.59 5.08 -4.43
C PHE A 281 4.25 6.23 -3.68
N VAL A 282 3.54 7.35 -3.54
CA VAL A 282 4.06 8.57 -2.88
C VAL A 282 3.33 8.81 -1.58
N ILE A 283 4.07 8.91 -0.48
CA ILE A 283 3.54 9.09 0.87
C ILE A 283 4.16 10.36 1.46
N ASP A 284 3.51 11.50 1.25
CA ASP A 284 3.83 12.78 1.88
C ASP A 284 2.97 13.05 3.14
N GLY A 285 1.98 12.20 3.39
CA GLY A 285 1.11 12.23 4.56
C GLY A 285 1.40 11.11 5.57
N ILE A 286 0.51 10.94 6.54
CA ILE A 286 0.66 9.96 7.62
C ILE A 286 -0.29 8.79 7.40
N ILE A 287 0.24 7.57 7.41
CA ILE A 287 -0.51 6.31 7.50
C ILE A 287 -0.23 5.71 8.89
N ARG A 288 -1.25 5.49 9.73
CA ARG A 288 -1.07 4.97 11.10
C ARG A 288 -2.09 3.92 11.51
N ASN A 289 -1.67 2.87 12.23
CA ASN A 289 -2.55 1.81 12.72
C ASN A 289 -3.38 1.16 11.60
N SER A 290 -2.80 1.06 10.40
CA SER A 290 -3.48 0.54 9.22
C SER A 290 -2.84 -0.77 8.77
N SER A 291 -3.51 -1.50 7.88
CA SER A 291 -2.87 -2.54 7.09
C SER A 291 -2.59 -2.03 5.68
N LEU A 292 -1.39 -2.25 5.16
CA LEU A 292 -0.95 -1.81 3.84
C LEU A 292 -0.32 -2.96 3.07
N PHE A 293 -0.97 -3.35 1.97
CA PHE A 293 -0.55 -4.41 1.07
C PHE A 293 -0.37 -3.83 -0.32
N LEU A 294 0.88 -3.84 -0.80
CA LEU A 294 1.21 -3.41 -2.15
C LEU A 294 1.77 -4.62 -2.89
N THR A 295 1.06 -5.10 -3.89
CA THR A 295 1.51 -6.24 -4.70
C THR A 295 1.57 -5.88 -6.17
N GLY A 296 2.41 -6.54 -6.94
CA GLY A 296 2.49 -6.20 -8.35
C GLY A 296 3.61 -6.86 -9.13
N GLU A 297 3.60 -6.59 -10.43
CA GLU A 297 4.70 -6.86 -11.34
C GLU A 297 5.30 -5.52 -11.74
N ALA A 298 6.62 -5.39 -11.69
CA ALA A 298 7.29 -4.18 -12.14
C ALA A 298 8.40 -4.47 -13.14
N GLY A 299 8.46 -3.65 -14.18
CA GLY A 299 9.71 -3.39 -14.87
C GLY A 299 10.60 -2.55 -13.97
N CYS A 300 11.32 -3.18 -13.04
CA CYS A 300 12.43 -2.63 -12.24
C CYS A 300 12.39 -1.09 -12.03
N ALA A 301 11.40 -0.58 -11.29
CA ALA A 301 11.33 0.83 -10.95
C ALA A 301 12.40 1.19 -9.89
N LYS A 302 13.02 2.38 -10.01
CA LYS A 302 14.15 2.77 -9.15
C LYS A 302 13.73 3.16 -7.72
N ASP A 303 12.49 3.55 -7.50
CA ASP A 303 11.95 3.97 -6.20
C ASP A 303 10.45 3.62 -6.20
N LEU A 304 10.10 2.38 -5.81
CA LEU A 304 8.71 1.92 -5.88
C LEU A 304 7.82 2.69 -4.89
N VAL A 305 8.30 2.82 -3.65
CA VAL A 305 7.66 3.58 -2.58
C VAL A 305 8.54 4.74 -2.20
N HIS A 306 7.99 5.95 -2.27
CA HIS A 306 8.62 7.18 -1.81
C HIS A 306 7.89 7.70 -0.59
N VAL A 307 8.62 7.83 0.52
CA VAL A 307 8.15 8.50 1.73
C VAL A 307 8.81 9.88 1.78
N GLY A 308 8.00 10.92 1.57
CA GLY A 308 8.45 12.31 1.59
C GLY A 308 8.81 12.79 2.99
N LEU A 309 9.28 14.04 3.09
CA LEU A 309 9.76 14.63 4.35
C LEU A 309 8.73 14.71 5.48
N GLU A 310 7.44 14.73 5.13
CA GLU A 310 6.33 14.72 6.10
C GLU A 310 5.61 13.36 6.13
N GLY A 311 6.06 12.45 5.27
CA GLY A 311 5.55 11.10 5.15
C GLY A 311 5.83 10.28 6.40
N GLN A 312 4.82 9.57 6.91
CA GLN A 312 5.01 8.59 7.97
C GLN A 312 4.20 7.34 7.68
N VAL A 313 4.79 6.16 7.89
CA VAL A 313 4.11 4.88 7.71
C VAL A 313 4.26 4.03 8.96
N GLN A 314 3.15 3.86 9.67
CA GLN A 314 2.97 2.92 10.78
C GLN A 314 1.81 1.99 10.42
N ALA A 315 2.11 0.96 9.62
CA ALA A 315 1.14 0.00 9.13
C ALA A 315 1.65 -1.44 9.31
N GLN A 316 0.76 -2.43 9.21
CA GLN A 316 1.10 -3.85 9.10
C GLN A 316 0.87 -4.32 7.66
N GLY A 317 1.74 -5.16 7.11
CA GLY A 317 1.53 -5.74 5.78
C GLY A 317 2.83 -6.04 5.05
N PHE A 318 2.78 -6.09 3.72
CA PHE A 318 3.93 -6.39 2.89
C PHE A 318 3.88 -5.65 1.55
N VAL A 319 5.07 -5.46 0.98
CA VAL A 319 5.26 -4.95 -0.39
C VAL A 319 5.91 -6.08 -1.20
N ALA A 320 5.18 -6.66 -2.15
CA ALA A 320 5.67 -7.75 -2.99
C ALA A 320 5.59 -7.34 -4.46
N VAL A 321 6.73 -7.01 -5.05
CA VAL A 321 6.82 -6.63 -6.46
C VAL A 321 7.78 -7.56 -7.18
N ASN A 322 7.27 -8.26 -8.20
CA ASN A 322 8.07 -9.16 -9.02
C ASN A 322 8.78 -8.35 -10.12
N CYS A 323 10.12 -8.37 -10.11
CA CYS A 323 10.95 -7.68 -11.09
C CYS A 323 11.51 -8.69 -12.09
N ALA A 324 11.16 -8.55 -13.37
CA ALA A 324 11.48 -9.55 -14.41
C ALA A 324 12.90 -9.48 -15.00
N SER A 325 13.73 -8.47 -14.69
CA SER A 325 15.10 -8.36 -15.23
C SER A 325 16.16 -8.38 -14.13
N GLU A 326 17.29 -9.01 -14.43
CA GLU A 326 18.49 -9.00 -13.59
C GLU A 326 18.85 -7.56 -13.20
N LEU A 327 18.95 -7.34 -11.89
CA LEU A 327 18.91 -6.05 -11.22
C LEU A 327 19.98 -5.06 -11.72
N THR A 328 19.54 -3.84 -12.09
CA THR A 328 20.31 -2.66 -11.71
C THR A 328 19.91 -2.30 -10.28
N HIS A 329 20.89 -2.16 -9.39
CA HIS A 329 20.78 -2.00 -7.93
C HIS A 329 19.97 -0.76 -7.46
N GLY A 330 18.65 -0.71 -7.70
CA GLY A 330 17.74 0.33 -7.20
C GLY A 330 17.23 0.05 -5.78
N ASN A 331 16.80 1.11 -5.08
CA ASN A 331 16.17 0.98 -3.76
C ASN A 331 14.66 0.82 -3.96
N TYR A 332 14.05 -0.28 -3.49
CA TYR A 332 12.59 -0.43 -3.57
C TYR A 332 11.84 0.62 -2.75
N VAL A 333 12.46 1.11 -1.66
CA VAL A 333 11.90 2.17 -0.84
C VAL A 333 12.90 3.29 -0.74
N ARG A 334 12.45 4.49 -1.12
CA ARG A 334 13.15 5.74 -0.92
C ARG A 334 12.48 6.55 0.17
N THR A 335 13.31 7.14 1.00
CA THR A 335 12.91 7.95 2.14
C THR A 335 13.75 9.20 2.07
N ASP A 336 13.10 10.36 2.06
CA ASP A 336 13.81 11.65 2.18
C ASP A 336 14.04 12.01 3.66
N LEU A 337 13.57 11.17 4.60
CA LEU A 337 13.78 11.32 6.04
C LEU A 337 15.14 10.78 6.50
N SER A 338 15.72 11.45 7.49
CA SER A 338 16.91 10.97 8.22
C SER A 338 16.58 9.97 9.35
N GLY A 339 15.32 9.54 9.49
CA GLY A 339 14.89 8.58 10.51
C GLY A 339 13.48 8.06 10.28
N ILE A 340 13.37 6.83 9.78
CA ILE A 340 12.11 6.07 9.85
C ILE A 340 12.05 5.39 11.22
N GLN A 341 10.97 5.60 11.97
CA GLN A 341 10.57 4.66 13.03
C GLN A 341 9.67 3.60 12.40
N VAL A 342 10.25 2.46 12.01
CA VAL A 342 9.47 1.25 11.75
C VAL A 342 9.13 0.67 13.12
N ASP A 343 7.89 0.87 13.57
CA ASP A 343 7.44 0.32 14.83
C ASP A 343 7.37 -1.22 14.76
N SER A 344 7.89 -1.86 15.80
CA SER A 344 8.47 -3.21 15.81
C SER A 344 7.47 -4.37 15.90
N GLN A 345 6.36 -4.32 15.15
CA GLN A 345 5.38 -5.41 15.14
C GLN A 345 5.15 -5.95 13.72
N ARG A 346 6.02 -6.90 13.34
CA ARG A 346 5.92 -7.83 12.19
C ARG A 346 5.81 -7.17 10.81
N TRP A 347 6.96 -6.87 10.22
CA TRP A 347 7.13 -6.72 8.78
C TRP A 347 7.92 -7.93 8.26
N ASP A 348 7.34 -8.68 7.33
CA ASP A 348 8.06 -9.73 6.61
C ASP A 348 8.53 -9.18 5.27
N ALA A 349 9.85 -9.22 5.05
CA ALA A 349 10.62 -8.84 3.86
C ALA A 349 10.66 -7.35 3.44
N PHE A 350 11.85 -6.75 3.62
CA PHE A 350 12.35 -5.63 2.79
C PHE A 350 13.64 -6.10 2.10
N GLN A 351 13.72 -5.98 0.77
CA GLN A 351 15.02 -6.02 0.09
C GLN A 351 15.54 -4.58 0.00
N LEU A 352 16.41 -4.20 0.93
CA LEU A 352 17.12 -2.93 0.87
C LEU A 352 18.41 -3.14 0.06
N SER A 353 18.58 -2.34 -0.99
CA SER A 353 19.87 -2.27 -1.69
C SER A 353 20.93 -1.66 -0.74
N PRO A 354 22.21 -2.07 -0.80
CA PRO A 354 23.22 -1.69 0.19
C PRO A 354 23.55 -0.19 0.27
N ALA A 355 22.99 0.65 -0.60
CA ALA A 355 23.41 2.05 -0.72
C ALA A 355 22.67 3.04 0.20
N TYR A 356 21.40 2.81 0.58
CA TYR A 356 20.67 3.67 1.52
C TYR A 356 19.56 2.89 2.22
N ALA A 357 19.89 2.26 3.35
CA ALA A 357 18.93 1.53 4.17
C ALA A 357 18.47 2.38 5.37
N PRO A 358 17.18 2.76 5.49
CA PRO A 358 16.61 3.02 6.81
C PRO A 358 16.54 1.69 7.59
N LEU A 359 16.93 1.71 8.86
CA LEU A 359 16.91 0.53 9.73
C LEU A 359 15.48 0.07 10.03
N VAL A 360 15.14 -1.11 9.53
CA VAL A 360 13.98 -1.92 9.96
C VAL A 360 14.35 -2.62 11.26
N ASN A 361 13.57 -2.42 12.32
CA ASN A 361 13.78 -3.06 13.62
C ASN A 361 12.72 -4.16 13.83
N GLY A 362 13.02 -5.40 13.41
CA GLY A 362 12.12 -6.54 13.59
C GLY A 362 12.57 -7.82 12.89
N LYS A 363 12.27 -8.97 13.50
CA LYS A 363 12.50 -10.31 12.94
C LYS A 363 11.56 -10.53 11.73
N GLY A 364 12.12 -10.80 10.55
CA GLY A 364 11.38 -11.17 9.35
C GLY A 364 12.24 -12.05 8.43
N VAL A 365 11.59 -13.00 7.76
CA VAL A 365 12.24 -13.97 6.86
C VAL A 365 12.21 -13.43 5.42
N LEU A 366 13.34 -13.50 4.73
CA LEU A 366 13.46 -13.19 3.31
C LEU A 366 13.08 -14.44 2.49
N LEU A 367 11.96 -14.41 1.76
CA LEU A 367 11.62 -15.44 0.77
C LEU A 367 11.89 -14.89 -0.62
N MET A 368 13.02 -15.25 -1.22
CA MET A 368 13.27 -15.02 -2.65
C MET A 368 12.80 -16.25 -3.41
N ASN A 369 11.72 -16.12 -4.19
CA ASN A 369 11.24 -17.18 -5.07
C ASN A 369 11.47 -16.78 -6.53
N ASN A 370 12.74 -16.74 -6.96
CA ASN A 370 13.16 -16.90 -8.36
C ASN A 370 14.69 -16.84 -8.46
N VAL A 371 15.35 -17.97 -8.18
CA VAL A 371 16.65 -18.25 -8.81
C VAL A 371 16.36 -19.29 -9.87
N ALA A 372 16.38 -18.87 -11.13
CA ALA A 372 16.29 -19.79 -12.25
C ALA A 372 17.45 -20.79 -12.17
N ARG A 373 17.14 -22.10 -12.21
CA ARG A 373 18.08 -23.23 -12.13
C ARG A 373 18.99 -23.35 -13.37
N ARG A 374 19.72 -22.32 -13.77
CA ARG A 374 20.71 -22.46 -14.84
C ARG A 374 22.05 -21.83 -14.42
N ASN A 375 23.01 -22.74 -14.25
CA ASN A 375 24.46 -22.56 -14.11
C ASN A 375 25.02 -22.33 -12.70
N GLU A 376 25.21 -23.43 -11.96
CA GLU A 376 26.14 -23.51 -10.81
C GLU A 376 27.62 -23.29 -11.21
N ALA A 377 27.95 -23.23 -12.50
CA ALA A 377 29.33 -23.12 -12.99
C ALA A 377 29.92 -21.69 -12.95
N ASP A 378 29.09 -20.64 -12.82
CA ASP A 378 29.57 -19.25 -12.85
C ASP A 378 30.04 -18.72 -11.48
N LEU A 379 29.77 -19.43 -10.39
CA LEU A 379 30.19 -19.02 -9.03
C LEU A 379 31.67 -19.31 -8.73
N THR A 380 32.30 -20.23 -9.45
CA THR A 380 33.71 -20.61 -9.23
C THR A 380 34.74 -19.74 -9.95
N ASN A 381 34.34 -18.94 -10.94
CA ASN A 381 35.29 -18.09 -11.69
C ASN A 381 35.39 -16.64 -11.17
N TYR A 382 34.61 -16.25 -10.15
CA TYR A 382 34.54 -14.86 -9.70
C TYR A 382 35.36 -14.53 -8.44
N TYR A 383 35.95 -15.53 -7.78
CA TYR A 383 36.87 -15.30 -6.66
C TYR A 383 38.21 -15.97 -6.95
N GLY A 384 39.20 -15.14 -7.29
CA GLY A 384 40.57 -15.57 -7.51
C GLY A 384 41.15 -16.31 -6.30
N ALA A 385 42.03 -17.26 -6.59
CA ALA A 385 42.72 -18.09 -5.62
C ALA A 385 43.72 -17.28 -4.78
N SER A 386 43.24 -16.53 -3.79
CA SER A 386 43.91 -16.27 -2.51
C SER A 386 43.01 -15.43 -1.61
N MET A 387 42.28 -16.06 -0.70
CA MET A 387 41.80 -15.37 0.49
C MET A 387 42.13 -16.19 1.73
N ASP A 388 42.75 -15.46 2.65
CA ASP A 388 43.22 -15.82 3.99
C ASP A 388 42.07 -16.40 4.86
N PRO A 389 42.22 -17.59 5.46
CA PRO A 389 41.15 -18.25 6.21
C PRO A 389 40.81 -17.61 7.58
N SER A 390 41.32 -16.43 7.93
CA SER A 390 41.00 -15.76 9.21
C SER A 390 39.84 -14.75 9.17
N ALA A 391 39.14 -14.57 8.04
CA ALA A 391 37.94 -13.73 7.97
C ALA A 391 36.66 -14.58 8.02
N GLY A 392 35.87 -14.39 9.08
CA GLY A 392 34.67 -15.17 9.40
C GLY A 392 33.71 -15.38 8.23
N GLY A 393 33.39 -16.64 7.99
CA GLY A 393 32.52 -17.09 6.89
C GLY A 393 31.04 -16.72 7.09
N PHE A 394 30.39 -16.39 5.98
CA PHE A 394 28.94 -16.34 5.84
C PHE A 394 28.40 -17.77 5.67
N TYR A 395 27.41 -18.16 6.48
CA TYR A 395 26.66 -19.40 6.29
C TYR A 395 25.36 -19.10 5.52
N PHE A 396 25.16 -19.77 4.39
CA PHE A 396 23.86 -19.88 3.74
C PHE A 396 23.14 -21.13 4.27
N TYR A 397 21.94 -20.97 4.83
CA TYR A 397 21.04 -22.11 5.07
C TYR A 397 20.20 -22.33 3.82
N ASN A 398 20.39 -23.48 3.18
CA ASN A 398 19.54 -23.96 2.10
C ASN A 398 18.51 -24.92 2.71
N THR A 399 17.30 -24.43 3.01
CA THR A 399 16.22 -25.29 3.52
C THR A 399 15.45 -25.93 2.37
N PHE A 400 15.85 -27.15 2.00
CA PHE A 400 14.94 -28.14 1.44
C PHE A 400 14.84 -29.31 2.42
N ALA A 401 13.76 -29.35 3.20
CA ALA A 401 13.25 -30.58 3.79
C ALA A 401 11.75 -30.42 4.01
N SER A 402 10.96 -31.05 3.15
CA SER A 402 9.56 -31.34 3.43
C SER A 402 9.49 -32.30 4.62
N ILE A 403 8.74 -31.96 5.66
CA ILE A 403 8.31 -32.94 6.67
C ILE A 403 6.84 -33.23 6.41
N MET A 404 6.57 -34.33 5.71
CA MET A 404 5.31 -35.06 5.86
C MET A 404 5.52 -36.08 6.98
N GLU A 405 4.96 -35.81 8.17
CA GLU A 405 4.22 -36.74 9.06
C GLU A 405 4.21 -36.24 10.52
N PRO A 406 3.20 -36.64 11.34
CA PRO A 406 2.93 -36.05 12.62
C PRO A 406 3.60 -36.82 13.76
N SER A 407 4.54 -36.19 14.47
CA SER A 407 4.97 -36.65 15.79
C SER A 407 4.92 -35.51 16.80
N ASN A 408 4.13 -35.73 17.85
CA ASN A 408 3.96 -34.85 19.00
C ASN A 408 5.28 -34.64 19.74
N ASP A 409 5.84 -33.43 19.69
CA ASP A 409 6.75 -32.94 20.73
C ASP A 409 6.78 -31.39 20.76
N PRO A 410 6.29 -30.71 21.83
CA PRO A 410 6.34 -29.27 21.94
C PRO A 410 7.55 -28.84 22.77
N LEU A 411 8.70 -28.64 22.12
CA LEU A 411 9.83 -27.92 22.72
C LEU A 411 10.10 -26.62 21.97
N ALA A 412 9.21 -25.64 22.23
CA ALA A 412 9.53 -24.25 21.98
C ALA A 412 10.57 -23.79 23.02
N LEU A 413 11.78 -23.52 22.56
CA LEU A 413 12.87 -22.96 23.37
C LEU A 413 12.50 -21.52 23.79
N LEU A 414 11.97 -21.36 25.00
CA LEU A 414 11.72 -20.05 25.62
C LEU A 414 12.93 -19.69 26.50
N ALA A 415 13.69 -18.67 26.08
CA ALA A 415 14.64 -18.01 26.95
C ALA A 415 13.89 -17.09 27.93
N LYS A 416 14.23 -17.15 29.22
CA LYS A 416 13.67 -16.27 30.25
C LYS A 416 14.71 -15.22 30.65
N ILE A 417 14.31 -13.96 30.64
CA ILE A 417 15.09 -12.85 31.18
C ILE A 417 14.67 -12.69 32.65
N ASP A 418 15.64 -12.65 33.56
CA ASP A 418 15.33 -12.41 34.97
C ASP A 418 14.92 -10.96 35.24
N SER A 419 14.46 -10.66 36.46
CA SER A 419 14.05 -9.32 36.86
C SER A 419 15.19 -8.28 36.87
N HIS A 420 16.41 -8.67 36.51
CA HIS A 420 17.60 -7.81 36.41
C HIS A 420 18.13 -7.70 34.98
N GLY A 421 17.47 -8.32 33.98
CA GLY A 421 17.85 -8.22 32.58
C GLY A 421 18.92 -9.21 32.12
N ASN A 422 19.24 -10.24 32.90
CA ASN A 422 20.27 -11.21 32.55
C ASN A 422 19.67 -12.44 31.83
N TRP A 423 20.44 -12.94 30.86
CA TRP A 423 20.14 -14.19 30.15
C TRP A 423 20.77 -15.36 30.93
N THR A 424 19.96 -16.34 31.34
CA THR A 424 20.48 -17.58 31.94
C THR A 424 20.20 -18.75 30.99
N ALA A 425 21.27 -19.39 30.50
CA ALA A 425 21.18 -20.60 29.70
C ALA A 425 21.27 -21.82 30.62
N HIS A 426 20.29 -22.73 30.56
CA HIS A 426 20.37 -24.01 31.24
C HIS A 426 20.94 -25.08 30.30
N GLY A 427 22.10 -25.66 30.69
CA GLY A 427 22.53 -27.02 30.37
C GLY A 427 23.03 -27.29 28.96
N ALA A 428 24.32 -27.60 28.83
CA ALA A 428 24.90 -28.16 27.61
C ALA A 428 24.43 -29.61 27.40
N ALA A 429 23.84 -29.90 26.24
CA ALA A 429 23.64 -31.28 25.77
C ALA A 429 24.82 -31.67 24.87
N SER A 430 25.49 -32.77 25.20
CA SER A 430 26.57 -33.33 24.39
C SER A 430 26.02 -34.25 23.31
N TRP A 431 26.46 -34.07 22.06
CA TRP A 431 26.36 -35.07 21.00
C TRP A 431 27.77 -35.43 20.52
N GLY A 432 28.04 -36.74 20.44
CA GLY A 432 29.00 -37.42 19.56
C GLY A 432 30.39 -36.81 19.32
N SER A 433 31.41 -37.47 19.87
CA SER A 433 32.83 -37.46 19.48
C SER A 433 33.48 -36.09 19.19
N GLY A 434 33.92 -35.42 20.27
CA GLY A 434 35.33 -35.07 20.39
C GLY A 434 35.84 -33.77 19.76
N GLN A 435 35.00 -32.86 19.27
CA GLN A 435 35.43 -31.50 18.94
C GLN A 435 34.66 -30.47 19.76
N MET A 436 35.34 -29.84 20.73
CA MET A 436 34.84 -28.62 21.35
C MET A 436 34.82 -27.52 20.27
N ILE A 437 33.63 -27.17 19.79
CA ILE A 437 33.43 -25.92 19.08
C ILE A 437 33.55 -24.82 20.15
N PRO A 438 34.48 -23.85 20.02
CA PRO A 438 34.53 -22.73 20.95
C PRO A 438 33.17 -22.03 20.88
N SER A 439 32.54 -21.79 22.04
CA SER A 439 31.34 -20.96 22.08
C SER A 439 31.69 -19.66 21.37
N SER A 440 31.01 -19.38 20.27
CA SER A 440 30.98 -18.04 19.71
C SER A 440 30.13 -17.19 20.65
N ASP A 441 30.65 -16.93 21.84
CA ASP A 441 30.41 -15.68 22.53
C ASP A 441 31.09 -14.62 21.69
N SER A 442 30.49 -14.31 20.53
CA SER A 442 30.77 -13.11 19.78
C SER A 442 30.46 -11.98 20.74
N VAL A 443 31.51 -11.48 21.38
CA VAL A 443 31.53 -10.26 22.18
C VAL A 443 30.97 -9.18 21.26
N ALA A 444 29.66 -8.97 21.32
CA ALA A 444 29.03 -7.82 20.69
C ALA A 444 29.72 -6.63 21.33
N LEU A 445 30.63 -5.99 20.58
CA LEU A 445 31.36 -4.81 21.01
C LEU A 445 30.33 -3.82 21.53
N LYS A 446 30.28 -3.70 22.85
CA LYS A 446 29.29 -2.87 23.53
C LYS A 446 29.77 -1.43 23.39
N LEU A 447 29.50 -0.84 22.23
CA LEU A 447 29.79 0.57 21.93
C LEU A 447 28.78 1.45 22.68
N SER A 448 28.90 1.51 23.99
CA SER A 448 28.10 2.38 24.85
C SER A 448 28.97 3.17 25.82
N GLY A 449 28.50 4.34 26.22
CA GLY A 449 29.14 5.19 27.21
C GLY A 449 28.13 6.05 27.95
N LYS A 450 28.62 6.82 28.93
CA LYS A 450 27.80 7.72 29.74
C LYS A 450 28.43 9.10 29.78
N THR A 451 27.62 10.14 29.58
CA THR A 451 28.08 11.54 29.68
C THR A 451 28.22 11.96 31.15
N PRO A 452 29.06 12.97 31.45
CA PRO A 452 28.88 13.81 32.63
C PRO A 452 27.49 14.47 32.65
N ALA A 453 27.15 15.11 33.76
CA ALA A 453 25.88 15.82 33.87
C ALA A 453 25.89 17.06 32.95
N ILE A 454 24.92 17.14 32.03
CA ILE A 454 24.73 18.23 31.08
C ILE A 454 23.48 19.01 31.52
N GLY A 455 23.59 20.31 31.75
CA GLY A 455 22.48 21.19 32.13
C GLY A 455 22.96 22.63 32.34
N GLY A 456 22.11 23.47 32.93
CA GLY A 456 22.40 24.88 33.19
C GLY A 456 21.35 25.83 32.61
N THR A 457 21.53 27.12 32.84
CA THR A 457 20.69 28.18 32.26
C THR A 457 21.15 28.48 30.84
N LEU A 458 20.27 28.23 29.88
CA LEU A 458 20.52 28.42 28.45
C LEU A 458 19.52 29.43 27.88
N LYS A 459 19.99 30.28 26.97
CA LYS A 459 19.10 31.10 26.12
C LYS A 459 18.57 30.26 24.96
N ALA A 460 17.53 30.76 24.30
CA ALA A 460 17.04 30.14 23.06
C ALA A 460 18.19 30.02 22.04
N GLY A 461 18.40 28.81 21.51
CA GLY A 461 19.47 28.48 20.57
C GLY A 461 20.83 28.17 21.21
N GLU A 462 21.02 28.37 22.51
CA GLU A 462 22.22 27.94 23.21
C GLU A 462 22.15 26.46 23.57
N CYS A 463 23.31 25.81 23.62
CA CYS A 463 23.38 24.39 23.91
C CYS A 463 24.47 24.07 24.94
N ALA A 464 24.13 23.22 25.91
CA ALA A 464 25.09 22.57 26.79
C ALA A 464 25.58 21.27 26.14
N ARG A 465 26.87 20.94 26.33
CA ARG A 465 27.51 19.76 25.73
C ARG A 465 28.21 18.91 26.79
N GLY A 466 28.25 17.61 26.57
CA GLY A 466 29.05 16.67 27.38
C GLY A 466 29.57 15.52 26.53
N GLY A 467 30.82 15.13 26.76
CA GLY A 467 31.46 14.00 26.08
C GLY A 467 31.30 12.69 26.86
N ALA A 468 30.97 11.60 26.17
CA ALA A 468 31.00 10.24 26.68
C ALA A 468 32.10 9.44 26.00
N ASN A 469 32.92 8.74 26.78
CA ASN A 469 33.90 7.79 26.27
C ASN A 469 33.19 6.49 25.84
N VAL A 470 33.27 6.16 24.55
CA VAL A 470 32.69 4.96 23.94
C VAL A 470 33.80 4.20 23.20
N PRO A 471 34.55 3.31 23.87
CA PRO A 471 35.64 2.57 23.25
C PRO A 471 35.19 1.83 21.99
N GLY A 472 35.89 2.05 20.88
CA GLY A 472 35.58 1.50 19.55
C GLY A 472 34.74 2.41 18.65
N ALA A 473 34.29 3.58 19.14
CA ALA A 473 33.55 4.53 18.31
C ALA A 473 34.48 5.28 17.34
N LEU A 474 34.06 5.39 16.08
CA LEU A 474 34.76 6.09 14.99
C LEU A 474 33.94 7.27 14.48
N VAL A 475 34.62 8.35 14.08
CA VAL A 475 33.98 9.56 13.53
C VAL A 475 33.16 9.17 12.29
N GLY A 476 31.91 9.60 12.25
CA GLY A 476 30.95 9.26 11.18
C GLY A 476 29.98 8.12 11.54
N GLN A 477 30.23 7.36 12.61
CA GLN A 477 29.27 6.37 13.10
C GLN A 477 28.04 7.03 13.74
N ILE A 478 26.90 6.36 13.61
CA ILE A 478 25.60 6.87 14.08
C ILE A 478 25.49 6.67 15.58
N VAL A 479 25.01 7.70 16.28
CA VAL A 479 24.67 7.63 17.71
C VAL A 479 23.16 7.54 17.82
N ALA A 480 22.65 6.48 18.45
CA ALA A 480 21.21 6.40 18.78
C ALA A 480 20.82 7.57 19.70
N HIS A 481 19.55 7.99 19.67
CA HIS A 481 19.06 9.11 20.49
C HIS A 481 19.50 8.93 21.96
N PRO A 482 20.31 9.86 22.54
CA PRO A 482 20.79 9.71 23.89
C PRO A 482 19.62 9.59 24.88
N ALA A 483 19.71 8.66 25.83
CA ALA A 483 18.66 8.46 26.83
C ALA A 483 19.12 8.95 28.20
N ALA A 484 18.29 9.71 28.91
CA ALA A 484 18.61 10.12 30.27
C ALA A 484 18.81 8.88 31.15
N SER A 485 19.88 8.89 31.97
CA SER A 485 20.29 7.71 32.75
C SER A 485 19.32 7.37 33.89
N ASP A 486 18.48 8.33 34.28
CA ASP A 486 17.40 8.16 35.25
C ASP A 486 16.07 7.74 34.61
N GLY A 487 16.04 7.55 33.28
CA GLY A 487 14.84 7.20 32.53
C GLY A 487 13.85 8.35 32.34
N SER A 488 14.19 9.57 32.75
CA SER A 488 13.32 10.72 32.55
C SER A 488 13.25 11.12 31.06
N LEU A 489 12.06 11.54 30.63
CA LEU A 489 11.89 12.10 29.29
C LEU A 489 12.52 13.49 29.19
N ASP A 490 12.85 13.88 27.96
CA ASP A 490 13.32 15.21 27.62
C ASP A 490 12.16 16.22 27.76
N ALA A 491 12.46 17.43 28.22
CA ALA A 491 11.47 18.50 28.33
C ALA A 491 11.03 18.97 26.92
N PRO A 492 9.77 19.40 26.72
CA PRO A 492 9.29 19.85 25.41
C PRO A 492 10.00 21.09 24.84
N LEU A 493 10.86 21.75 25.63
CA LEU A 493 11.63 22.92 25.24
C LEU A 493 13.12 22.61 24.98
N GLU A 494 13.49 21.34 24.82
CA GLU A 494 14.86 20.93 24.51
C GLU A 494 14.98 20.09 23.23
N LEU A 495 16.09 20.26 22.52
CA LEU A 495 16.54 19.38 21.44
C LEU A 495 17.77 18.62 21.94
N LEU A 496 17.70 17.29 21.95
CA LEU A 496 18.78 16.40 22.35
C LEU A 496 19.35 15.69 21.13
N SER A 497 20.67 15.66 20.99
CA SER A 497 21.35 14.93 19.92
C SER A 497 22.72 14.39 20.36
N GLY A 498 23.23 13.38 19.65
CA GLY A 498 24.56 12.80 19.89
C GLY A 498 25.31 12.58 18.58
N ALA A 499 26.64 12.78 18.59
CA ALA A 499 27.51 12.50 17.45
C ALA A 499 28.90 12.01 17.89
N VAL A 500 29.52 11.11 17.12
CA VAL A 500 30.92 10.71 17.35
C VAL A 500 31.84 11.83 16.84
N THR A 501 32.37 12.65 17.75
CA THR A 501 33.18 13.84 17.40
C THR A 501 34.68 13.57 17.37
N ALA A 502 35.12 12.48 18.02
CA ALA A 502 36.49 11.98 17.95
C ALA A 502 36.48 10.46 18.17
N VAL A 503 37.59 9.79 17.86
CA VAL A 503 37.75 8.37 18.18
C VAL A 503 37.49 8.14 19.67
N ASN A 504 36.67 7.14 19.96
CA ASN A 504 36.16 6.79 21.29
C ASN A 504 35.33 7.87 21.98
N THR A 505 34.90 8.94 21.31
CA THR A 505 34.22 10.07 21.98
C THR A 505 32.91 10.44 21.28
N VAL A 506 31.81 10.26 22.00
CA VAL A 506 30.48 10.78 21.61
C VAL A 506 30.22 12.09 22.33
N THR A 507 29.95 13.17 21.59
CA THR A 507 29.44 14.41 22.18
C THR A 507 27.92 14.39 22.14
N VAL A 508 27.29 14.57 23.32
CA VAL A 508 25.86 14.81 23.46
C VAL A 508 25.63 16.30 23.65
N GLN A 509 24.62 16.83 22.96
CA GLN A 509 24.25 18.24 22.99
C GLN A 509 22.78 18.40 23.37
N ARG A 510 22.52 19.29 24.34
CA ARG A 510 21.18 19.72 24.77
C ARG A 510 21.00 21.17 24.40
N CYS A 511 20.16 21.45 23.41
CA CYS A 511 19.86 22.81 22.97
C CYS A 511 18.51 23.26 23.52
N ALA A 512 18.47 24.50 24.00
CA ALA A 512 17.24 25.12 24.46
C ALA A 512 16.48 25.75 23.29
N VAL A 513 15.19 25.45 23.15
CA VAL A 513 14.31 26.08 22.13
C VAL A 513 13.81 27.45 22.61
N GLY A 514 13.74 27.68 23.93
CA GLY A 514 13.45 28.95 24.57
C GLY A 514 14.33 29.16 25.82
N PRO A 515 14.38 30.36 26.44
CA PRO A 515 15.16 30.57 27.67
C PRO A 515 14.69 29.62 28.79
N VAL A 516 15.59 28.76 29.27
CA VAL A 516 15.25 27.73 30.26
C VAL A 516 16.47 27.35 31.10
N THR A 517 16.25 27.04 32.37
CA THR A 517 17.24 26.37 33.22
C THR A 517 17.00 24.87 33.16
N LEU A 518 17.85 24.15 32.42
CA LEU A 518 17.77 22.71 32.31
C LEU A 518 18.41 22.06 33.55
N PRO A 519 17.73 21.12 34.23
CA PRO A 519 18.35 20.35 35.29
C PRO A 519 19.52 19.54 34.73
N ALA A 520 20.61 19.46 35.48
CA ALA A 520 21.78 18.69 35.08
C ALA A 520 21.44 17.19 35.02
N LYS A 521 21.56 16.59 33.83
CA LYS A 521 21.23 15.17 33.58
C LYS A 521 22.41 14.44 32.92
N THR A 522 22.58 13.15 33.24
CA THR A 522 23.56 12.28 32.57
C THR A 522 22.87 11.43 31.52
N TYR A 523 23.52 11.19 30.38
CA TYR A 523 22.93 10.46 29.26
C TYR A 523 23.73 9.19 28.96
N ASN A 524 23.00 8.09 28.75
CA ASN A 524 23.55 6.88 28.17
C ASN A 524 23.54 7.05 26.65
N VAL A 525 24.68 6.79 26.02
CA VAL A 525 24.84 6.81 24.57
C VAL A 525 25.19 5.43 24.06
N ARG A 526 24.73 5.13 22.86
CA ARG A 526 25.08 3.92 22.13
C ARG A 526 25.45 4.30 20.70
N VAL A 527 26.61 3.83 20.26
CA VAL A 527 27.06 3.94 18.87
C VAL A 527 26.65 2.68 18.14
N ILE A 528 26.11 2.84 16.95
CA ILE A 528 25.74 1.76 16.05
C ILE A 528 26.96 1.57 15.12
N PRO A 529 27.66 0.43 15.21
CA PRO A 529 28.91 0.20 14.47
C PRO A 529 28.75 0.29 12.96
#